data_AF-A0A561THS4-F1
#
_entry.id   AF-A0A561THS4-F1
#
_cell.length_a   1.000
_cell.length_b   1.000
_cell.length_c   1.000
_cell.angle_alpha   90.00
_cell.angle_beta   90.00
_cell.angle_gamma   90.00
#
_symmetry.space_group_name_H-M   'P 1'
#
loop_
_entity.id
_entity.type
_entity.pdbx_description
1 polymer ?
#
loop_
_entity_poly.entity_id
_entity_poly.type
_entity_poly.pdbx_seq_one_letter_code
_entity_poly.pdbx_strand_id
1 'polypeptide(L)'
;MEQPEETADAPDALDTPDAPDAPEPSDTPDAEPVAPDLPAKRRRGRTVALICAAAVLGLVAGTCTGYLVQADREPTPLPPLSQPVLPQAKGEGPAPLSAAQDRRVKTEGDLRELLLDKPRGAKRTEGSDGWLDLAAYADRFEKPDVAFGELVQDRFRRAAVTGWEVGDDYSVDICLVQYRQEEAASAAEVALEGQYWPEQERHDSWPIPGTGEGRAYVLAEPETEDGYLPLYGAEAHAARGDVVMEIYVYGTKPVPKKMIMSLAERQMERL
;
A
#
# COMPACT_ATOMS: atom_id res chain seq x y z
N MET A 1 8.90 50.29 49.44
CA MET A 1 10.11 51.01 49.02
C MET A 1 10.63 50.32 47.77
N GLU A 2 10.69 51.13 46.71
CA GLU A 2 11.52 51.09 45.49
C GLU A 2 12.06 49.77 44.88
N GLN A 3 11.72 49.65 43.59
CA GLN A 3 12.34 48.94 42.44
C GLN A 3 13.76 49.49 42.08
N PRO A 4 14.43 49.15 40.94
CA PRO A 4 14.27 48.09 39.89
C PRO A 4 15.62 47.35 39.58
N GLU A 5 15.76 46.43 38.62
CA GLU A 5 15.94 46.55 37.13
C GLU A 5 16.24 45.11 36.59
N GLU A 6 16.03 44.64 35.35
CA GLU A 6 15.55 45.18 34.07
C GLU A 6 15.31 44.00 33.06
N THR A 7 14.31 44.17 32.17
CA THR A 7 14.17 43.75 30.73
C THR A 7 14.43 42.30 30.27
N ALA A 8 13.75 41.70 29.28
CA ALA A 8 12.58 41.92 28.40
C ALA A 8 12.58 40.69 27.42
N ASP A 9 11.57 40.28 26.68
CA ASP A 9 10.11 40.36 26.68
C ASP A 9 9.68 39.39 25.55
N ALA A 10 8.60 38.65 25.77
CA ALA A 10 7.81 37.92 24.79
C ALA A 10 6.36 38.20 25.23
N PRO A 11 5.35 38.31 24.34
CA PRO A 11 4.63 37.07 23.98
C PRO A 11 3.76 37.11 22.70
N ASP A 12 3.04 36.01 22.59
CA ASP A 12 2.11 35.39 21.64
C ASP A 12 0.81 36.13 21.23
N ALA A 13 0.19 35.54 20.18
CA ALA A 13 -1.26 35.32 19.95
C ALA A 13 -2.20 36.37 19.27
N LEU A 14 -2.72 35.91 18.11
CA LEU A 14 -4.12 35.84 17.61
C LEU A 14 -4.98 37.08 17.26
N ASP A 15 -5.62 36.91 16.07
CA ASP A 15 -7.03 37.21 15.72
C ASP A 15 -7.35 38.35 14.71
N THR A 16 -8.28 38.05 13.80
CA THR A 16 -8.98 38.93 12.82
C THR A 16 -10.47 38.88 13.25
N PRO A 17 -11.36 39.92 13.17
CA PRO A 17 -11.73 40.61 11.92
C PRO A 17 -12.42 42.01 12.00
N ASP A 18 -12.84 42.48 10.81
CA ASP A 18 -14.04 43.26 10.44
C ASP A 18 -14.06 44.81 10.34
N ALA A 19 -14.72 45.28 9.27
CA ALA A 19 -14.91 46.68 8.83
C ALA A 19 -16.20 47.32 9.39
N PRO A 20 -16.36 48.67 9.41
CA PRO A 20 -17.46 49.29 8.62
C PRO A 20 -17.35 50.80 8.20
N ASP A 21 -18.18 51.16 7.21
CA ASP A 21 -18.92 52.40 6.83
C ASP A 21 -18.34 53.85 6.65
N ALA A 22 -18.88 54.54 5.63
CA ALA A 22 -18.62 55.91 5.07
C ALA A 22 -19.64 57.00 5.55
N PRO A 23 -19.48 58.35 5.35
CA PRO A 23 -19.72 59.10 4.07
C PRO A 23 -18.98 60.48 3.85
N GLU A 24 -19.31 61.19 2.73
CA GLU A 24 -18.80 62.45 2.06
C GLU A 24 -18.93 63.82 2.83
N PRO A 25 -18.80 65.09 2.28
CA PRO A 25 -18.39 65.65 0.94
C PRO A 25 -17.53 66.97 0.96
N SER A 26 -17.13 67.52 -0.22
CA SER A 26 -17.19 68.99 -0.53
C SER A 26 -16.86 69.37 -2.00
N ASP A 27 -17.82 70.09 -2.63
CA ASP A 27 -17.86 70.91 -3.87
C ASP A 27 -16.59 71.77 -4.17
N THR A 28 -16.24 72.29 -5.37
CA THR A 28 -16.95 72.74 -6.60
C THR A 28 -15.89 72.99 -7.74
N PRO A 29 -16.28 73.26 -9.01
CA PRO A 29 -15.47 73.11 -10.25
C PRO A 29 -14.94 74.43 -10.85
N ASP A 30 -14.04 74.38 -11.85
CA ASP A 30 -14.22 75.17 -13.09
C ASP A 30 -13.23 74.85 -14.25
N ALA A 31 -13.84 74.80 -15.44
CA ALA A 31 -13.36 75.12 -16.81
C ALA A 31 -12.02 74.58 -17.40
N GLU A 32 -12.16 73.82 -18.50
CA GLU A 32 -11.13 73.58 -19.52
C GLU A 32 -10.70 74.90 -20.23
N PRO A 33 -9.47 74.96 -20.78
CA PRO A 33 -9.40 74.87 -22.25
C PRO A 33 -8.16 74.16 -22.83
N VAL A 34 -8.43 73.40 -23.91
CA VAL A 34 -7.69 73.28 -25.18
C VAL A 34 -6.19 72.91 -25.15
N ALA A 35 -5.91 71.73 -25.72
CA ALA A 35 -4.60 71.12 -25.95
C ALA A 35 -3.70 71.85 -26.97
N PRO A 36 -2.38 71.59 -26.91
CA PRO A 36 -1.69 71.15 -28.13
C PRO A 36 -0.78 69.90 -27.96
N ASP A 37 -0.88 69.06 -28.99
CA ASP A 37 0.03 68.03 -29.53
C ASP A 37 0.96 67.20 -28.61
N LEU A 38 0.64 65.89 -28.54
CA LEU A 38 1.59 64.83 -28.19
C LEU A 38 1.89 63.93 -29.42
N PRO A 39 3.15 63.48 -29.59
CA PRO A 39 3.63 62.88 -30.82
C PRO A 39 3.03 61.50 -31.12
N ALA A 40 2.89 61.24 -32.43
CA ALA A 40 2.27 60.03 -33.00
C ALA A 40 2.77 58.71 -32.38
N LYS A 41 1.82 57.92 -31.88
CA LYS A 41 2.00 56.58 -31.32
C LYS A 41 2.52 55.61 -32.41
N ARG A 42 3.83 55.34 -32.41
CA ARG A 42 4.45 54.39 -33.36
C ARG A 42 3.86 52.98 -33.19
N ARG A 43 3.42 52.39 -34.31
CA ARG A 43 2.87 51.03 -34.42
C ARG A 43 3.94 49.96 -34.13
N ARG A 44 4.21 49.66 -32.85
CA ARG A 44 5.20 48.63 -32.42
C ARG A 44 4.67 47.20 -32.33
N GLY A 45 3.38 46.93 -32.60
CA GLY A 45 2.81 45.59 -32.43
C GLY A 45 3.10 44.59 -33.57
N ARG A 46 3.15 45.06 -34.83
CA ARG A 46 3.31 44.15 -35.99
C ARG A 46 4.70 43.52 -36.08
N THR A 47 5.74 44.27 -35.75
CA THR A 47 7.11 43.76 -35.78
C THR A 47 7.34 42.70 -34.69
N VAL A 48 6.79 42.90 -33.49
CA VAL A 48 6.87 41.93 -32.40
C VAL A 48 6.13 40.63 -32.77
N ALA A 49 4.93 40.73 -33.35
CA ALA A 49 4.18 39.56 -33.80
C ALA A 49 4.92 38.75 -34.89
N LEU A 50 5.57 39.44 -35.84
CA LEU A 50 6.39 38.78 -36.87
C LEU A 50 7.63 38.11 -36.28
N ILE A 51 8.28 38.73 -35.30
CA ILE A 51 9.44 38.15 -34.60
C ILE A 51 9.01 36.91 -33.80
N CYS A 52 7.89 36.97 -33.09
CA CYS A 52 7.36 35.82 -32.35
C CYS A 52 6.98 34.68 -33.30
N ALA A 53 6.31 34.97 -34.43
CA ALA A 53 5.98 33.96 -35.42
C ALA A 53 7.23 33.32 -36.04
N ALA A 54 8.25 34.12 -36.35
CA ALA A 54 9.53 33.62 -36.85
C ALA A 54 10.25 32.73 -35.82
N ALA A 55 10.20 33.09 -34.53
CA ALA A 55 10.80 32.30 -33.45
C ALA A 55 10.10 30.94 -33.29
N VAL A 56 8.77 30.91 -33.32
CA VAL A 56 7.99 29.66 -33.26
C VAL A 56 8.27 28.77 -34.48
N LEU A 57 8.27 29.35 -35.68
CA LEU A 57 8.58 28.61 -36.91
C LEU A 57 10.02 28.08 -36.90
N GLY A 58 10.97 28.87 -36.42
CA GLY A 58 12.36 28.44 -36.26
C GLY A 58 12.49 27.27 -35.28
N LEU A 59 11.74 27.29 -34.17
CA LEU A 59 11.75 26.21 -33.18
C LEU A 59 11.14 24.92 -33.76
N VAL A 60 9.98 25.01 -34.42
CA VAL A 60 9.33 23.86 -35.06
C VAL A 60 10.19 23.26 -36.18
N ALA A 61 10.73 24.11 -37.06
CA ALA A 61 11.61 23.65 -38.13
C ALA A 61 12.90 23.03 -37.56
N GLY A 62 13.47 23.63 -36.52
CA GLY A 62 14.64 23.12 -35.82
C GLY A 62 14.41 21.77 -35.14
N THR A 63 13.29 21.57 -34.44
CA THR A 63 12.96 20.31 -33.77
C THR A 63 12.65 19.20 -34.77
N CYS A 64 11.87 19.48 -35.82
CA CYS A 64 11.59 18.50 -36.87
C CYS A 64 12.87 18.07 -37.60
N THR A 65 13.75 19.03 -37.94
CA THR A 65 15.03 18.72 -38.59
C THR A 65 15.95 17.94 -37.65
N GLY A 66 16.05 18.35 -36.38
CA GLY A 66 16.85 17.66 -35.37
C GLY A 66 16.35 16.24 -35.07
N TYR A 67 15.04 16.01 -35.15
CA TYR A 67 14.44 14.68 -35.04
C TYR A 67 14.80 13.80 -36.23
N LEU A 68 14.64 14.30 -37.46
CA LEU A 68 14.98 13.54 -38.68
C LEU A 68 16.45 13.14 -38.71
N VAL A 69 17.36 14.02 -38.31
CA VAL A 69 18.79 13.72 -38.23
C VAL A 69 19.09 12.64 -37.19
N GLN A 70 18.35 12.60 -36.07
CA GLN A 70 18.53 11.57 -35.05
C GLN A 70 17.88 10.23 -35.45
N ALA A 71 16.74 10.28 -36.12
CA ALA A 71 16.04 9.10 -36.63
C ALA A 71 16.82 8.40 -37.76
N ASP A 72 17.57 9.17 -38.56
CA ASP A 72 18.38 8.66 -39.66
C ASP A 72 19.82 8.30 -39.24
N ARG A 73 20.15 8.37 -37.94
CA ARG A 73 21.39 7.79 -37.45
C ARG A 73 21.29 6.27 -37.50
N GLU A 74 22.31 5.64 -38.08
CA GLU A 74 22.46 4.19 -37.98
C GLU A 74 22.41 3.77 -36.51
N PRO A 75 21.59 2.75 -36.16
CA PRO A 75 21.53 2.25 -34.81
C PRO A 75 22.94 1.86 -34.34
N THR A 76 23.42 2.48 -33.26
CA THR A 76 24.67 2.04 -32.64
C THR A 76 24.48 0.58 -32.23
N PRO A 77 25.24 -0.37 -32.81
CA PRO A 77 25.09 -1.77 -32.46
C PRO A 77 25.36 -1.93 -30.98
N LEU A 78 24.44 -2.58 -30.28
CA LEU A 78 24.66 -2.93 -28.88
C LEU A 78 25.92 -3.79 -28.78
N PRO A 79 26.70 -3.66 -27.69
CA PRO A 79 27.76 -4.62 -27.40
C PRO A 79 27.16 -6.03 -27.51
N PRO A 80 27.84 -6.97 -28.19
CA PRO A 80 27.36 -8.33 -28.27
C PRO A 80 27.11 -8.82 -26.84
N LEU A 81 25.89 -9.34 -26.60
CA LEU A 81 25.53 -10.04 -25.38
C LEU A 81 26.47 -11.25 -25.26
N SER A 82 27.66 -10.99 -24.74
CA SER A 82 28.73 -11.95 -24.55
C SER A 82 28.41 -12.73 -23.28
N GLN A 83 27.22 -13.32 -23.24
CA GLN A 83 26.97 -14.39 -22.31
C GLN A 83 27.82 -15.56 -22.81
N PRO A 84 28.69 -16.14 -21.98
CA PRO A 84 29.34 -17.39 -22.34
C PRO A 84 28.24 -18.36 -22.75
N VAL A 85 28.39 -18.99 -23.92
CA VAL A 85 27.46 -20.02 -24.37
C VAL A 85 27.50 -21.10 -23.29
N LEU A 86 26.50 -21.08 -22.41
CA LEU A 86 26.35 -22.11 -21.40
C LEU A 86 26.12 -23.40 -22.18
N PRO A 87 26.91 -24.45 -21.92
CA PRO A 87 26.68 -25.74 -22.57
C PRO A 87 25.28 -26.20 -22.19
N GLN A 88 24.35 -26.09 -23.14
CA GLN A 88 23.02 -26.67 -23.04
C GLN A 88 23.21 -28.18 -22.90
N ALA A 89 22.63 -28.77 -21.86
CA ALA A 89 22.69 -30.21 -21.65
C ALA A 89 22.15 -30.90 -22.91
N LYS A 90 22.98 -31.73 -23.55
CA LYS A 90 22.57 -32.53 -24.71
C LYS A 90 21.84 -33.77 -24.17
N GLY A 91 20.56 -33.62 -23.87
CA GLY A 91 19.70 -34.69 -23.37
C GLY A 91 18.28 -34.20 -23.20
N GLU A 92 17.34 -35.13 -22.97
CA GLU A 92 16.03 -34.74 -22.46
C GLU A 92 16.25 -34.02 -21.13
N GLY A 93 15.62 -32.86 -20.97
CA GLY A 93 15.65 -32.13 -19.71
C GLY A 93 15.13 -32.99 -18.56
N PRO A 94 15.34 -32.58 -17.30
CA PRO A 94 14.75 -33.29 -16.18
C PRO A 94 13.25 -33.44 -16.40
N ALA A 95 12.72 -34.62 -16.09
CA ALA A 95 11.29 -34.84 -16.17
C ALA A 95 10.56 -33.77 -15.33
N PRO A 96 9.39 -33.28 -15.78
CA PRO A 96 8.56 -32.41 -14.96
C PRO A 96 8.38 -32.99 -13.55
N LEU A 97 8.33 -32.12 -12.55
CA LEU A 97 8.08 -32.56 -11.18
C LEU A 97 6.80 -33.40 -11.14
N SER A 98 6.87 -34.54 -10.47
CA SER A 98 5.67 -35.34 -10.22
C SER A 98 4.69 -34.52 -9.38
N ALA A 99 3.38 -34.80 -9.46
CA ALA A 99 2.37 -34.12 -8.64
C ALA A 99 2.64 -34.20 -7.12
N ALA A 100 3.39 -35.20 -6.65
CA ALA A 100 3.81 -35.32 -5.25
C ALA A 100 4.90 -34.31 -4.86
N GLN A 101 5.69 -33.85 -5.84
CA GLN A 101 6.77 -32.89 -5.68
C GLN A 101 6.35 -31.48 -6.11
N ASP A 102 5.38 -31.37 -7.02
CA ASP A 102 4.79 -30.11 -7.44
C ASP A 102 3.69 -29.67 -6.46
N ARG A 103 4.07 -28.84 -5.50
CA ARG A 103 3.14 -28.28 -4.51
C ARG A 103 2.09 -27.37 -5.15
N ARG A 104 2.33 -26.83 -6.35
CA ARG A 104 1.33 -26.03 -7.06
C ARG A 104 0.09 -26.86 -7.36
N VAL A 105 0.23 -28.16 -7.64
CA VAL A 105 -0.92 -29.05 -7.83
C VAL A 105 -1.84 -29.09 -6.60
N LYS A 106 -1.28 -28.95 -5.39
CA LYS A 106 -2.07 -28.87 -4.15
C LYS A 106 -2.81 -27.53 -4.04
N THR A 107 -2.11 -26.42 -4.25
CA THR A 107 -2.71 -25.08 -4.10
C THR A 107 -3.65 -24.70 -5.24
N GLU A 108 -3.63 -25.42 -6.37
CA GLU A 108 -4.61 -25.31 -7.46
C GLU A 108 -5.94 -26.06 -7.17
N GLY A 109 -5.95 -26.99 -6.21
CA GLY A 109 -7.14 -27.74 -5.77
C GLY A 109 -8.14 -26.91 -4.96
N ASP A 110 -8.95 -27.56 -4.10
CA ASP A 110 -9.81 -26.85 -3.16
C ASP A 110 -8.97 -26.35 -1.97
N LEU A 111 -8.82 -25.03 -1.85
CA LEU A 111 -7.98 -24.39 -0.82
C LEU A 111 -8.46 -24.72 0.60
N ARG A 112 -9.75 -25.03 0.79
CA ARG A 112 -10.32 -25.39 2.09
C ARG A 112 -9.79 -26.72 2.61
N GLU A 113 -9.34 -27.61 1.74
CA GLU A 113 -8.73 -28.89 2.14
C GLU A 113 -7.36 -28.69 2.79
N LEU A 114 -6.72 -27.53 2.58
CA LEU A 114 -5.44 -27.16 3.19
C LEU A 114 -5.60 -26.48 4.55
N LEU A 115 -6.80 -26.00 4.90
CA LEU A 115 -7.08 -25.40 6.20
C LEU A 115 -6.98 -26.42 7.33
N LEU A 116 -6.49 -26.02 8.50
CA LEU A 116 -6.50 -26.88 9.68
C LEU A 116 -7.92 -27.26 10.10
N ASP A 117 -8.07 -28.52 10.50
CA ASP A 117 -9.31 -29.00 11.10
C ASP A 117 -9.50 -28.42 12.50
N LYS A 118 -10.75 -28.06 12.80
CA LYS A 118 -11.17 -27.66 14.15
C LYS A 118 -10.76 -28.73 15.17
N PRO A 119 -10.08 -28.36 16.28
CA PRO A 119 -9.71 -29.33 17.29
C PRO A 119 -10.94 -29.94 17.98
N ARG A 120 -10.73 -31.09 18.64
CA ARG A 120 -11.77 -31.73 19.46
C ARG A 120 -12.15 -30.80 20.61
N GLY A 121 -13.45 -30.70 20.91
CA GLY A 121 -13.97 -29.86 21.99
C GLY A 121 -14.16 -28.38 21.64
N ALA A 122 -13.53 -27.87 20.57
CA ALA A 122 -13.80 -26.51 20.09
C ALA A 122 -15.18 -26.41 19.41
N LYS A 123 -15.78 -25.22 19.40
CA LYS A 123 -17.03 -24.94 18.69
C LYS A 123 -16.72 -24.23 17.38
N ARG A 124 -17.34 -24.62 16.26
CA ARG A 124 -17.09 -23.96 14.98
C ARG A 124 -17.78 -22.59 14.98
N THR A 125 -17.12 -21.58 14.45
CA THR A 125 -17.77 -20.31 14.14
C THR A 125 -18.80 -20.54 13.04
N GLU A 126 -20.03 -20.09 13.23
CA GLU A 126 -21.11 -20.23 12.24
C GLU A 126 -20.98 -19.17 11.14
N GLY A 127 -21.60 -19.40 9.97
CA GLY A 127 -21.87 -18.32 9.01
C GLY A 127 -21.05 -18.29 7.71
N SER A 128 -20.09 -19.18 7.48
CA SER A 128 -19.41 -19.30 6.17
C SER A 128 -19.35 -20.73 5.66
N ASP A 129 -19.33 -20.89 4.34
CA ASP A 129 -19.07 -22.15 3.64
C ASP A 129 -17.56 -22.45 3.50
N GLY A 130 -16.74 -21.66 4.21
CA GLY A 130 -15.28 -21.71 4.20
C GLY A 130 -14.63 -20.92 3.07
N TRP A 131 -15.39 -20.23 2.22
CA TRP A 131 -14.85 -19.31 1.22
C TRP A 131 -15.04 -17.85 1.64
N LEU A 132 -14.09 -17.02 1.25
CA LEU A 132 -14.20 -15.56 1.24
C LEU A 132 -13.96 -15.09 -0.20
N ASP A 133 -14.94 -14.39 -0.76
CA ASP A 133 -14.72 -13.67 -2.01
C ASP A 133 -13.91 -12.38 -1.75
N LEU A 134 -13.54 -11.71 -2.83
CA LEU A 134 -12.73 -10.48 -2.78
C LEU A 134 -13.35 -9.42 -1.86
N ALA A 135 -14.67 -9.22 -1.94
CA ALA A 135 -15.35 -8.19 -1.16
C ALA A 135 -15.43 -8.59 0.32
N ALA A 136 -15.81 -9.83 0.60
CA ALA A 136 -15.88 -10.35 1.96
C ALA A 136 -14.50 -10.40 2.65
N TYR A 137 -13.42 -10.61 1.89
CA TYR A 137 -12.05 -10.52 2.42
C TYR A 137 -11.63 -9.05 2.63
N ALA A 138 -11.92 -8.15 1.69
CA ALA A 138 -11.66 -6.71 1.84
C ALA A 138 -12.39 -6.09 3.04
N ASP A 139 -13.61 -6.54 3.34
CA ASP A 139 -14.41 -6.09 4.49
C ASP A 139 -13.77 -6.43 5.85
N ARG A 140 -12.71 -7.26 5.88
CA ARG A 140 -11.98 -7.58 7.11
C ARG A 140 -10.96 -6.52 7.51
N PHE A 141 -10.65 -5.57 6.62
CA PHE A 141 -9.68 -4.51 6.86
C PHE A 141 -10.36 -3.24 7.39
N GLU A 142 -9.62 -2.39 8.11
CA GLU A 142 -10.14 -1.13 8.64
C GLU A 142 -10.67 -0.19 7.54
N LYS A 143 -10.05 -0.26 6.34
CA LYS A 143 -10.44 0.51 5.15
C LYS A 143 -10.75 -0.42 3.99
N PRO A 144 -11.98 -1.00 3.93
CA PRO A 144 -12.33 -2.01 2.93
C PRO A 144 -12.19 -1.54 1.48
N ASP A 145 -12.46 -0.25 1.21
CA ASP A 145 -12.34 0.34 -0.12
C ASP A 145 -10.89 0.42 -0.60
N VAL A 146 -9.97 0.76 0.29
CA VAL A 146 -8.53 0.75 0.01
C VAL A 146 -8.05 -0.68 -0.18
N ALA A 147 -8.37 -1.58 0.76
CA ALA A 147 -7.98 -2.99 0.70
C ALA A 147 -8.49 -3.66 -0.58
N PHE A 148 -9.73 -3.40 -0.99
CA PHE A 148 -10.27 -3.92 -2.24
C PHE A 148 -9.41 -3.52 -3.45
N GLY A 149 -8.99 -2.25 -3.51
CA GLY A 149 -8.13 -1.74 -4.58
C GLY A 149 -6.78 -2.44 -4.64
N GLU A 150 -6.14 -2.62 -3.47
CA GLU A 150 -4.85 -3.32 -3.32
C GLU A 150 -4.98 -4.80 -3.73
N LEU A 151 -6.01 -5.50 -3.25
CA LEU A 151 -6.26 -6.90 -3.60
C LEU A 151 -6.46 -7.12 -5.12
N VAL A 152 -7.07 -6.15 -5.81
CA VAL A 152 -7.19 -6.19 -7.28
C VAL A 152 -5.81 -6.01 -7.94
N GLN A 153 -4.98 -5.10 -7.43
CA GLN A 153 -3.62 -4.88 -7.93
C GLN A 153 -2.73 -6.11 -7.72
N ASP A 154 -2.81 -6.74 -6.54
CA ASP A 154 -2.08 -7.96 -6.19
C ASP A 154 -2.62 -9.22 -6.87
N ARG A 155 -3.68 -9.08 -7.67
CA ARG A 155 -4.28 -10.17 -8.43
C ARG A 155 -4.84 -11.27 -7.52
N PHE A 156 -5.57 -10.87 -6.48
CA PHE A 156 -6.33 -11.79 -5.63
C PHE A 156 -7.11 -12.80 -6.47
N ARG A 157 -7.00 -14.07 -6.09
CA ARG A 157 -7.65 -15.18 -6.80
C ARG A 157 -8.82 -15.73 -5.99
N ARG A 158 -8.59 -16.05 -4.72
CA ARG A 158 -9.58 -16.64 -3.79
C ARG A 158 -9.01 -16.66 -2.38
N ALA A 159 -9.88 -16.63 -1.38
CA ALA A 159 -9.53 -16.85 0.01
C ALA A 159 -10.40 -17.94 0.64
N ALA A 160 -9.79 -18.78 1.47
CA ALA A 160 -10.48 -19.81 2.22
C ALA A 160 -10.27 -19.57 3.72
N VAL A 161 -11.32 -19.75 4.51
CA VAL A 161 -11.33 -19.42 5.94
C VAL A 161 -11.86 -20.58 6.78
N THR A 162 -11.29 -20.76 7.96
CA THR A 162 -11.89 -21.58 9.02
C THR A 162 -11.70 -20.89 10.36
N GLY A 163 -12.68 -21.03 11.25
CA GLY A 163 -12.59 -20.50 12.60
C GLY A 163 -13.31 -21.36 13.63
N TRP A 164 -12.88 -21.21 14.88
CA TRP A 164 -13.47 -21.91 16.02
C TRP A 164 -13.18 -21.22 17.36
N GLU A 165 -14.05 -21.49 18.32
CA GLU A 165 -13.90 -21.10 19.73
C GLU A 165 -13.25 -22.23 20.53
N VAL A 166 -12.24 -21.90 21.34
CA VAL A 166 -11.54 -22.82 22.24
C VAL A 166 -11.94 -22.50 23.68
N GLY A 167 -12.92 -23.25 24.19
CA GLY A 167 -13.56 -22.92 25.46
C GLY A 167 -14.27 -21.56 25.37
N ASP A 168 -14.31 -20.83 26.49
CA ASP A 168 -14.92 -19.50 26.58
C ASP A 168 -13.87 -18.36 26.47
N ASP A 169 -12.59 -18.72 26.29
CA ASP A 169 -11.48 -17.79 26.44
C ASP A 169 -10.90 -17.28 25.10
N TYR A 170 -10.98 -18.09 24.03
CA TYR A 170 -10.28 -17.78 22.77
C TYR A 170 -11.13 -18.09 21.53
N SER A 171 -11.03 -17.21 20.52
CA SER A 171 -11.48 -17.43 19.16
C SER A 171 -10.29 -17.50 18.22
N VAL A 172 -10.29 -18.47 17.30
CA VAL A 172 -9.26 -18.67 16.28
C VAL A 172 -9.89 -18.47 14.91
N ASP A 173 -9.18 -17.75 14.05
CA ASP A 173 -9.48 -17.59 12.63
C ASP A 173 -8.21 -17.89 11.82
N ILE A 174 -8.34 -18.69 10.77
CA ILE A 174 -7.27 -19.01 9.83
C ILE A 174 -7.76 -18.69 8.44
N CYS A 175 -7.05 -17.81 7.75
CA CYS A 175 -7.30 -17.44 6.36
C CYS A 175 -6.12 -17.90 5.49
N LEU A 176 -6.43 -18.53 4.36
CA LEU A 176 -5.49 -18.79 3.29
C LEU A 176 -5.91 -17.95 2.09
N VAL A 177 -5.01 -17.11 1.60
CA VAL A 177 -5.30 -16.18 0.49
C VAL A 177 -4.38 -16.49 -0.66
N GLN A 178 -4.96 -16.78 -1.83
CA GLN A 178 -4.20 -17.09 -3.02
C GLN A 178 -4.20 -15.91 -3.99
N TYR A 179 -3.01 -15.62 -4.54
CA TYR A 179 -2.79 -14.55 -5.52
C TYR A 179 -2.30 -15.12 -6.85
N ARG A 180 -2.51 -14.40 -7.96
CA ARG A 180 -1.89 -14.76 -9.23
C ARG A 180 -0.49 -14.14 -9.31
N GLN A 181 0.51 -15.01 -9.22
CA GLN A 181 1.93 -14.66 -9.29
C GLN A 181 2.40 -14.49 -10.75
N GLU A 182 1.79 -13.54 -11.48
CA GLU A 182 2.08 -13.29 -12.91
C GLU A 182 3.16 -12.20 -13.08
N GLU A 183 2.99 -11.07 -12.39
CA GLU A 183 3.80 -9.86 -12.59
C GLU A 183 4.65 -9.51 -11.36
N ALA A 184 4.19 -9.89 -10.17
CA ALA A 184 4.82 -9.63 -8.88
C ALA A 184 4.77 -10.87 -7.99
N ALA A 185 5.60 -10.89 -6.94
CA ALA A 185 5.66 -11.94 -5.93
C ALA A 185 4.61 -11.75 -4.82
N SER A 186 3.38 -11.31 -5.16
CA SER A 186 2.43 -10.65 -4.24
C SER A 186 2.20 -11.39 -2.93
N ALA A 187 2.02 -12.72 -2.92
CA ALA A 187 1.87 -13.45 -1.66
C ALA A 187 3.03 -13.25 -0.67
N ALA A 188 4.29 -13.19 -1.13
CA ALA A 188 5.41 -12.94 -0.23
C ALA A 188 5.41 -11.50 0.28
N GLU A 189 5.07 -10.53 -0.58
CA GLU A 189 4.99 -9.11 -0.25
C GLU A 189 3.85 -8.84 0.74
N VAL A 190 2.63 -9.32 0.45
CA VAL A 190 1.46 -9.21 1.34
C VAL A 190 1.73 -9.87 2.70
N ALA A 191 2.42 -11.02 2.74
CA ALA A 191 2.76 -11.66 4.01
C ALA A 191 3.76 -10.84 4.85
N LEU A 192 4.55 -9.96 4.23
CA LEU A 192 5.41 -9.00 4.92
C LEU A 192 4.64 -7.73 5.31
N GLU A 193 3.74 -7.26 4.45
CA GLU A 193 2.88 -6.12 4.75
C GLU A 193 1.94 -6.39 5.94
N GLY A 194 1.42 -7.62 6.06
CA GLY A 194 0.66 -8.04 7.23
C GLY A 194 1.45 -7.96 8.55
N GLN A 195 2.79 -7.93 8.48
CA GLN A 195 3.66 -7.76 9.66
C GLN A 195 3.81 -6.29 10.08
N TYR A 196 3.41 -5.33 9.24
CA TYR A 196 3.69 -3.91 9.43
C TYR A 196 3.07 -3.33 10.71
N TRP A 197 1.82 -3.65 10.99
CA TRP A 197 1.12 -3.19 12.20
C TRP A 197 1.64 -3.85 13.48
N PRO A 198 1.70 -5.19 13.57
CA PRO A 198 2.23 -5.84 14.77
C PRO A 198 3.70 -5.53 15.06
N GLU A 199 4.51 -5.16 14.06
CA GLU A 199 5.89 -4.72 14.30
C GLU A 199 6.01 -3.33 14.91
N GLN A 200 5.01 -2.47 14.71
CA GLN A 200 4.97 -1.14 15.31
C GLN A 200 4.39 -1.14 16.72
N GLU A 201 3.50 -2.08 16.99
CA GLU A 201 2.88 -2.25 18.30
C GLU A 201 3.78 -3.02 19.28
N ARG A 202 3.40 -3.04 20.57
CA ARG A 202 4.13 -3.75 21.63
C ARG A 202 3.89 -5.27 21.55
N HIS A 203 4.27 -5.91 20.44
CA HIS A 203 4.23 -7.36 20.32
C HIS A 203 5.59 -7.99 20.60
N ASP A 204 5.56 -9.12 21.31
CA ASP A 204 6.64 -10.08 21.21
C ASP A 204 6.49 -10.85 19.90
N SER A 205 7.58 -11.06 19.17
CA SER A 205 7.55 -11.73 17.88
C SER A 205 8.57 -12.87 17.75
N TRP A 206 8.21 -13.88 16.96
CA TRP A 206 9.04 -15.07 16.73
C TRP A 206 8.98 -15.53 15.28
N PRO A 207 10.10 -16.00 14.71
CA PRO A 207 10.09 -16.59 13.36
C PRO A 207 9.32 -17.90 13.36
N ILE A 208 8.52 -18.12 12.32
CA ILE A 208 7.83 -19.39 12.10
C ILE A 208 8.83 -20.36 11.42
N PRO A 209 9.03 -21.58 11.95
CA PRO A 209 9.93 -22.53 11.33
C PRO A 209 9.56 -22.88 9.88
N GLY A 210 10.53 -22.77 8.96
CA GLY A 210 10.37 -23.21 7.57
C GLY A 210 9.60 -22.26 6.64
N THR A 211 9.42 -20.99 7.04
CA THR A 211 8.67 -19.97 6.26
C THR A 211 9.49 -18.78 5.79
N GLY A 212 10.82 -18.84 5.86
CA GLY A 212 11.68 -17.70 5.51
C GLY A 212 11.43 -16.53 6.45
N GLU A 213 10.70 -15.52 5.97
CA GLU A 213 10.36 -14.30 6.72
C GLU A 213 9.01 -14.36 7.43
N GLY A 214 8.33 -15.52 7.46
CA GLY A 214 7.08 -15.65 8.22
C GLY A 214 7.29 -15.46 9.73
N ARG A 215 6.39 -14.72 10.37
CA ARG A 215 6.48 -14.35 11.80
C ARG A 215 5.13 -14.53 12.51
N ALA A 216 5.22 -14.84 13.80
CA ALA A 216 4.08 -14.83 14.72
C ALA A 216 4.30 -13.78 15.81
N TYR A 217 3.22 -13.12 16.21
CA TYR A 217 3.17 -11.99 17.12
C TYR A 217 2.17 -12.29 18.24
N VAL A 218 2.51 -11.88 19.46
CA VAL A 218 1.59 -11.89 20.59
C VAL A 218 1.60 -10.51 21.20
N LEU A 219 0.42 -9.93 21.35
CA LEU A 219 0.25 -8.62 21.96
C LEU A 219 0.63 -8.68 23.45
N ALA A 220 1.56 -7.81 23.88
CA ALA A 220 2.05 -7.84 25.26
C ALA A 220 1.04 -7.27 26.28
N GLU A 221 0.25 -6.28 25.87
CA GLU A 221 -0.75 -5.59 26.69
C GLU A 221 -2.09 -5.64 25.93
N PRO A 222 -3.23 -5.93 26.57
CA PRO A 222 -4.48 -6.03 25.84
C PRO A 222 -4.90 -4.69 25.22
N GLU A 223 -5.59 -4.76 24.09
CA GLU A 223 -6.35 -3.63 23.57
C GLU A 223 -7.51 -3.32 24.53
N THR A 224 -7.72 -2.04 24.82
CA THR A 224 -8.77 -1.58 25.73
C THR A 224 -9.59 -0.48 25.06
N GLU A 225 -10.89 -0.69 24.98
CA GLU A 225 -11.87 0.31 24.54
C GLU A 225 -12.90 0.51 25.65
N ASP A 226 -13.26 1.77 25.91
CA ASP A 226 -14.23 2.12 26.95
C ASP A 226 -15.58 1.43 26.70
N GLY A 227 -16.07 0.69 27.71
CA GLY A 227 -17.31 -0.09 27.61
C GLY A 227 -17.15 -1.52 27.10
N TYR A 228 -15.93 -1.93 26.74
CA TYR A 228 -15.59 -3.30 26.31
C TYR A 228 -14.62 -3.98 27.30
N LEU A 229 -14.57 -5.31 27.23
CA LEU A 229 -13.57 -6.09 27.97
C LEU A 229 -12.20 -5.97 27.28
N PRO A 230 -11.08 -5.98 28.03
CA PRO A 230 -9.75 -6.02 27.43
C PRO A 230 -9.60 -7.20 26.47
N LEU A 231 -9.13 -6.92 25.26
CA LEU A 231 -8.96 -7.89 24.19
C LEU A 231 -7.48 -8.23 24.02
N TYR A 232 -7.13 -9.50 24.16
CA TYR A 232 -5.79 -9.98 23.86
C TYR A 232 -5.75 -10.54 22.44
N GLY A 233 -4.75 -10.14 21.67
CA GLY A 233 -4.53 -10.59 20.30
C GLY A 233 -3.22 -11.37 20.13
N ALA A 234 -3.22 -12.29 19.18
CA ALA A 234 -2.02 -12.84 18.57
C ALA A 234 -2.30 -13.12 17.10
N GLU A 235 -1.28 -12.91 16.28
CA GLU A 235 -1.40 -13.11 14.84
C GLU A 235 -0.15 -13.76 14.24
N ALA A 236 -0.30 -14.39 13.08
CA ALA A 236 0.80 -15.01 12.37
C ALA A 236 0.64 -14.85 10.87
N HIS A 237 1.71 -14.41 10.21
CA HIS A 237 1.77 -14.14 8.78
C HIS A 237 2.92 -14.94 8.17
N ALA A 238 2.63 -15.69 7.12
CA ALA A 238 3.63 -16.38 6.33
C ALA A 238 3.14 -16.60 4.89
N ALA A 239 4.05 -16.85 3.97
CA ALA A 239 3.72 -17.23 2.60
C ALA A 239 4.41 -18.53 2.20
N ARG A 240 3.76 -19.28 1.29
CA ARG A 240 4.39 -20.39 0.57
C ARG A 240 3.83 -20.47 -0.84
N GLY A 241 4.70 -20.21 -1.81
CA GLY A 241 4.31 -20.16 -3.22
C GLY A 241 3.38 -18.97 -3.47
N ASP A 242 2.18 -19.25 -3.97
CA ASP A 242 1.16 -18.25 -4.31
C ASP A 242 0.10 -18.04 -3.21
N VAL A 243 0.31 -18.63 -2.03
CA VAL A 243 -0.64 -18.59 -0.91
C VAL A 243 -0.01 -17.88 0.30
N VAL A 244 -0.77 -16.93 0.85
CA VAL A 244 -0.55 -16.29 2.16
C VAL A 244 -1.34 -17.05 3.21
N MET A 245 -0.72 -17.25 4.36
CA MET A 245 -1.33 -17.76 5.58
C MET A 245 -1.43 -16.61 6.58
N GLU A 246 -2.65 -16.37 7.05
CA GLU A 246 -2.96 -15.45 8.13
C GLU A 246 -3.69 -16.22 9.23
N ILE A 247 -3.24 -16.04 10.46
CA ILE A 247 -3.90 -16.63 11.63
C ILE A 247 -4.14 -15.52 12.62
N TYR A 248 -5.35 -15.41 13.12
CA TYR A 248 -5.74 -14.48 14.17
C TYR A 248 -6.28 -15.28 15.36
N VAL A 249 -5.81 -14.93 16.55
CA VAL A 249 -6.30 -15.47 17.81
C VAL A 249 -6.66 -14.30 18.71
N TYR A 250 -7.92 -14.23 19.11
CA TYR A 250 -8.39 -13.26 20.07
C TYR A 250 -8.84 -13.95 21.34
N GLY A 251 -8.72 -13.28 22.48
CA GLY A 251 -9.22 -13.83 23.74
C GLY A 251 -9.40 -12.80 24.84
N THR A 252 -10.09 -13.23 25.90
CA THR A 252 -10.30 -12.44 27.13
C THR A 252 -9.11 -12.55 28.10
N LYS A 253 -8.11 -13.35 27.75
CA LYS A 253 -6.89 -13.62 28.51
C LYS A 253 -5.68 -13.56 27.58
N PRO A 254 -4.47 -13.31 28.11
CA PRO A 254 -3.26 -13.33 27.30
C PRO A 254 -3.17 -14.59 26.44
N VAL A 255 -2.89 -14.40 25.14
CA VAL A 255 -2.73 -15.51 24.20
C VAL A 255 -1.36 -16.14 24.41
N PRO A 256 -1.25 -17.44 24.72
CA PRO A 256 0.06 -18.06 24.91
C PRO A 256 0.82 -18.12 23.59
N LYS A 257 2.10 -17.72 23.57
CA LYS A 257 3.02 -17.92 22.42
C LYS A 257 2.89 -19.31 21.79
N LYS A 258 2.85 -20.34 22.63
CA LYS A 258 2.78 -21.74 22.18
C LYS A 258 1.52 -22.01 21.34
N MET A 259 0.41 -21.34 21.63
CA MET A 259 -0.84 -21.50 20.89
C MET A 259 -0.67 -21.01 19.45
N ILE A 260 -0.31 -19.74 19.25
CA ILE A 260 -0.16 -19.15 17.92
C ILE A 260 0.96 -19.84 17.11
N MET A 261 2.10 -20.11 17.73
CA MET A 261 3.21 -20.84 17.09
C MET A 261 2.78 -22.24 16.62
N SER A 262 2.05 -22.99 17.46
CA SER A 262 1.59 -24.33 17.09
C SER A 262 0.56 -24.33 15.96
N LEU A 263 -0.27 -23.29 15.87
CA LEU A 263 -1.23 -23.13 14.79
C LEU A 263 -0.49 -22.81 13.48
N ALA A 264 0.43 -21.84 13.52
CA ALA A 264 1.23 -21.43 12.37
C ALA A 264 2.05 -22.61 11.81
N GLU A 265 2.80 -23.32 12.66
CA GLU A 265 3.61 -24.47 12.23
C GLU A 265 2.75 -25.55 11.56
N ARG A 266 1.65 -25.95 12.20
CA ARG A 266 0.76 -27.01 11.68
C ARG A 266 0.05 -26.58 10.39
N GLN A 267 -0.30 -25.31 10.26
CA GLN A 267 -0.92 -24.80 9.03
C GLN A 267 0.11 -24.76 7.88
N MET A 268 1.35 -24.35 8.17
CA MET A 268 2.44 -24.36 7.20
C MET A 268 2.89 -25.78 6.82
N GLU A 269 2.68 -26.80 7.66
CA GLU A 269 2.90 -28.20 7.28
C GLU A 269 1.87 -28.71 6.25
N ARG A 270 0.68 -28.10 6.17
CA ARG A 270 -0.35 -28.46 5.18
C ARG A 270 -0.09 -27.85 3.81
N LEU A 271 0.59 -26.71 3.73
CA LEU A 271 0.99 -26.02 2.49
C LEU A 271 2.25 -26.64 1.86
#